data_AF-A0A8C5UKZ4-F1
#
_entry.id   AF-A0A8C5UKZ4-F1
#
_cell.length_a   1.000
_cell.length_b   1.000
_cell.length_c   1.000
_cell.angle_alpha   90.00
_cell.angle_beta   90.00
_cell.angle_gamma   90.00
#
_symmetry.space_group_name_H-M   'P 1'
#
loop_
_entity.id
_entity.type
_entity.pdbx_description
1 polymer ?
#
loop_
_entity_poly.entity_id
_entity_poly.type
_entity_poly.pdbx_seq_one_letter_code
_entity_poly.pdbx_strand_id
1 'polypeptide(L)'
;RPTTLCETMGKAEIWLIRTYWDFEFPRPYLPNFEFVGGLHCKPAKPLPKEMEEFVQSSEEHGVVVFSLGSMVKNLTEEKANIIALALAQIPQKVLWRYGGKKPATLGNNTRLYDWIPQNDLLGHPKTKAFITHGGTNGIYEAIYHGIPMVGVPMFVDQPDNIAHMKAKGAAMEVNLNTMTSADLLNALRTVINEPSYKENAMRLSRIHHDQPMKPLDRAVFWIEFVMRHKGAKHLRPAAHNLTWIQYHSLDVIGFLLACVATCIILVMKCCLFSCQKFGKTKRKKKRD
;
A
#
# COMPACT_ATOMS: atom_id res chain seq x y z
N ARG A 1 -15.19 -9.12 -31.43
CA ARG A 1 -14.81 -9.94 -30.26
C ARG A 1 -14.76 -9.01 -29.04
N PRO A 2 -15.40 -9.34 -27.91
CA PRO A 2 -15.31 -8.51 -26.70
C PRO A 2 -13.85 -8.44 -26.21
N THR A 3 -13.40 -7.25 -25.80
CA THR A 3 -12.06 -7.03 -25.27
C THR A 3 -12.01 -7.43 -23.80
N THR A 4 -10.96 -8.14 -23.38
CA THR A 4 -10.78 -8.51 -21.96
C THR A 4 -10.28 -7.33 -21.14
N LEU A 5 -10.43 -7.40 -19.80
CA LEU A 5 -9.85 -6.41 -18.89
C LEU A 5 -8.33 -6.32 -19.10
N CYS A 6 -7.64 -7.45 -19.21
CA CYS A 6 -6.19 -7.50 -19.41
C CYS A 6 -5.76 -6.85 -20.74
N GLU A 7 -6.48 -7.15 -21.84
CA GLU A 7 -6.24 -6.50 -23.13
C GLU A 7 -6.51 -4.99 -23.10
N THR A 8 -7.46 -4.55 -22.28
CA THR A 8 -7.79 -3.12 -22.12
C THR A 8 -6.70 -2.42 -21.32
N MET A 9 -6.29 -3.02 -20.20
CA MET A 9 -5.19 -2.56 -19.35
C MET A 9 -3.87 -2.47 -20.15
N GLY A 10 -3.54 -3.49 -20.94
CA GLY A 10 -2.32 -3.51 -21.76
C GLY A 10 -2.23 -2.40 -22.82
N LYS A 11 -3.35 -1.73 -23.14
CA LYS A 11 -3.43 -0.60 -24.07
C LYS A 11 -3.30 0.77 -23.41
N ALA A 12 -3.24 0.83 -22.07
CA ALA A 12 -3.11 2.10 -21.36
C ALA A 12 -1.82 2.83 -21.78
N GLU A 13 -1.97 4.10 -22.11
CA GLU A 13 -0.85 4.96 -22.51
C GLU A 13 -0.08 5.48 -21.29
N ILE A 14 -0.79 5.85 -20.23
CA ILE A 14 -0.25 6.25 -18.92
C ILE A 14 -1.06 5.55 -17.81
N TRP A 15 -0.38 5.21 -16.73
CA TRP A 15 -0.96 4.67 -15.50
C TRP A 15 -0.88 5.70 -14.38
N LEU A 16 -2.02 6.21 -13.94
CA LEU A 16 -2.11 7.03 -12.74
C LEU A 16 -2.26 6.14 -11.51
N ILE A 17 -1.18 5.98 -10.76
CA ILE A 17 -1.12 5.13 -9.57
C ILE A 17 -1.47 5.96 -8.35
N ARG A 18 -2.49 5.58 -7.60
CA ARG A 18 -2.99 6.35 -6.44
C ARG A 18 -2.12 6.23 -5.18
N THR A 19 -0.83 5.99 -5.35
CA THR A 19 0.15 5.94 -4.26
C THR A 19 1.33 6.88 -4.54
N TYR A 20 2.24 7.04 -3.59
CA TYR A 20 3.46 7.84 -3.66
C TYR A 20 4.50 7.33 -2.64
N TRP A 21 5.75 7.82 -2.72
CA TRP A 21 6.91 7.22 -2.05
C TRP A 21 6.96 7.43 -0.53
N ASP A 22 6.20 8.38 0.00
CA ASP A 22 5.89 8.51 1.42
C ASP A 22 5.17 7.26 1.95
N PHE A 23 4.36 6.58 1.13
CA PHE A 23 3.61 5.39 1.51
C PHE A 23 4.19 4.07 0.96
N GLU A 24 4.72 4.07 -0.26
CA GLU A 24 5.21 2.86 -0.94
C GLU A 24 6.62 2.46 -0.51
N PHE A 25 7.01 1.24 -0.87
CA PHE A 25 8.41 0.81 -0.89
C PHE A 25 9.06 1.14 -2.24
N PRO A 26 10.36 1.51 -2.25
CA PRO A 26 11.07 1.84 -3.48
C PRO A 26 11.13 0.62 -4.41
N ARG A 27 10.80 0.83 -5.68
CA ARG A 27 10.90 -0.20 -6.72
C ARG A 27 11.12 0.44 -8.10
N PRO A 28 11.72 -0.28 -9.07
CA PRO A 28 11.73 0.15 -10.46
C PRO A 28 10.29 0.29 -10.99
N TYR A 29 10.04 1.32 -11.80
CA TYR A 29 8.77 1.54 -12.47
C TYR A 29 9.01 2.01 -13.90
N LEU A 30 8.00 1.84 -14.75
CA LEU A 30 8.07 2.21 -16.16
C LEU A 30 7.84 3.72 -16.34
N PRO A 31 8.39 4.34 -17.40
CA PRO A 31 8.21 5.78 -17.66
C PRO A 31 6.75 6.22 -17.84
N ASN A 32 5.84 5.29 -18.12
CA ASN A 32 4.42 5.56 -18.25
C ASN A 32 3.62 5.37 -16.95
N PHE A 33 4.29 5.25 -15.80
CA PHE A 33 3.66 5.15 -14.48
C PHE A 33 3.87 6.43 -13.70
N GLU A 34 2.75 7.05 -13.29
CA GLU A 34 2.73 8.34 -12.65
C GLU A 34 2.00 8.24 -11.32
N PHE A 35 2.73 8.52 -10.25
CA PHE A 35 2.27 8.35 -8.87
C PHE A 35 1.57 9.62 -8.41
N VAL A 36 0.28 9.50 -8.06
CA VAL A 36 -0.64 10.59 -7.71
C VAL A 36 -1.32 10.34 -6.35
N GLY A 37 -0.61 9.68 -5.43
CA GLY A 37 -1.06 9.46 -4.06
C GLY A 37 -1.48 10.75 -3.35
N GLY A 38 -2.60 10.70 -2.62
CA GLY A 38 -3.13 11.84 -1.87
C GLY A 38 -3.83 12.92 -2.69
N LEU A 39 -4.18 12.65 -3.96
CA LEU A 39 -4.90 13.63 -4.81
C LEU A 39 -6.22 14.16 -4.24
N HIS A 40 -6.84 13.44 -3.29
CA HIS A 40 -8.07 13.86 -2.61
C HIS A 40 -7.83 14.69 -1.34
N CYS A 41 -6.60 14.71 -0.81
CA CYS A 41 -6.27 15.37 0.45
C CYS A 41 -6.36 16.88 0.32
N LYS A 42 -6.84 17.54 1.38
CA LYS A 42 -7.09 18.98 1.41
C LYS A 42 -6.75 19.55 2.78
N PRO A 43 -6.39 20.85 2.88
CA PRO A 43 -6.34 21.54 4.17
C PRO A 43 -7.64 21.36 4.94
N ALA A 44 -7.54 21.23 6.26
CA ALA A 44 -8.71 21.08 7.11
C ALA A 44 -9.57 22.35 7.09
N LYS A 45 -10.89 22.16 7.04
CA LYS A 45 -11.89 23.20 7.22
C LYS A 45 -12.37 23.22 8.68
N PRO A 46 -12.99 24.33 9.13
CA PRO A 46 -13.62 24.38 10.45
C PRO A 46 -14.67 23.27 10.62
N LEU A 47 -14.71 22.66 11.80
CA LEU A 47 -15.68 21.63 12.14
C LEU A 47 -17.06 22.25 12.43
N PRO A 48 -18.17 21.48 12.27
CA PRO A 48 -19.46 21.89 12.78
C PRO A 48 -19.41 22.19 14.28
N LYS A 49 -20.13 23.22 14.72
CA LYS A 49 -20.04 23.78 16.09
C LYS A 49 -20.13 22.70 17.19
N GLU A 50 -21.10 21.80 17.10
CA GLU A 50 -21.28 20.73 18.10
C GLU A 50 -20.10 19.75 18.15
N MET A 51 -19.50 19.45 17.00
CA MET A 51 -18.33 18.58 16.90
C MET A 51 -17.09 19.28 17.44
N GLU A 52 -16.92 20.57 17.11
CA GLU A 52 -15.86 21.41 17.65
C GLU A 52 -15.94 21.49 19.18
N GLU A 53 -17.12 21.76 19.76
CA GLU A 53 -17.32 21.78 21.21
C GLU A 53 -16.92 20.44 21.87
N PHE A 54 -17.27 19.32 21.25
CA PHE A 54 -16.86 18.00 21.74
C PHE A 54 -15.34 17.80 21.66
N VAL A 55 -14.72 18.19 20.55
CA VAL A 55 -13.27 18.13 20.38
C VAL A 55 -12.57 19.03 21.41
N GLN A 56 -13.08 20.23 21.67
CA GLN A 56 -12.49 21.14 22.65
C GLN A 56 -12.60 20.62 24.10
N SER A 57 -13.70 19.92 24.42
CA SER A 57 -13.91 19.25 25.72
C SER A 57 -12.92 18.11 26.04
N SER A 58 -12.01 17.80 25.11
CA SER A 58 -10.90 16.86 25.35
C SER A 58 -9.70 17.48 26.08
N GLU A 59 -9.72 18.79 26.34
CA GLU A 59 -8.68 19.50 27.08
C GLU A 59 -7.26 19.18 26.54
N GLU A 60 -6.34 18.76 27.40
CA GLU A 60 -4.95 18.43 27.04
C GLU A 60 -4.81 17.06 26.36
N HIS A 61 -5.75 16.14 26.59
CA HIS A 61 -5.65 14.76 26.10
C HIS A 61 -5.86 14.66 24.59
N GLY A 62 -6.68 15.53 24.01
CA GLY A 62 -6.98 15.55 22.59
C GLY A 62 -7.96 14.45 22.16
N VAL A 63 -8.01 14.18 20.86
CA VAL A 63 -9.03 13.31 20.27
C VAL A 63 -8.46 12.16 19.45
N VAL A 64 -9.23 11.07 19.40
CA VAL A 64 -9.03 9.94 18.48
C VAL A 64 -10.17 9.93 17.47
N VAL A 65 -9.82 9.83 16.19
CA VAL A 65 -10.77 9.65 15.11
C VAL A 65 -10.86 8.16 14.82
N PHE A 66 -12.07 7.62 14.67
CA PHE A 66 -12.26 6.21 14.34
C PHE A 66 -13.24 6.03 13.17
N SER A 67 -12.74 5.43 12.08
CA SER A 67 -13.52 5.14 10.88
C SER A 67 -13.01 3.88 10.17
N LEU A 68 -13.92 2.94 9.90
CA LEU A 68 -13.64 1.73 9.10
C LEU A 68 -14.03 1.90 7.61
N GLY A 69 -14.10 3.14 7.14
CA GLY A 69 -14.49 3.44 5.76
C GLY A 69 -15.99 3.33 5.52
N SER A 70 -16.43 3.58 4.28
CA SER A 70 -17.86 3.64 3.91
C SER A 70 -18.52 2.28 3.66
N MET A 71 -17.72 1.27 3.37
CA MET A 71 -18.20 -0.08 3.09
C MET A 71 -18.57 -0.85 4.37
N VAL A 72 -17.99 -0.47 5.52
CA VAL A 72 -18.27 -1.06 6.83
C VAL A 72 -19.13 -0.09 7.62
N LYS A 73 -20.45 -0.29 7.58
CA LYS A 73 -21.41 0.56 8.33
C LYS A 73 -21.50 0.18 9.80
N ASN A 74 -21.39 -1.11 10.10
CA ASN A 74 -21.53 -1.67 11.44
C ASN A 74 -20.57 -2.85 11.65
N LEU A 75 -20.58 -3.35 12.87
CA LEU A 75 -19.86 -4.54 13.32
C LEU A 75 -20.85 -5.42 14.08
N THR A 76 -20.48 -6.68 14.31
CA THR A 76 -21.23 -7.52 15.25
C THR A 76 -21.26 -6.86 16.63
N GLU A 77 -22.33 -7.08 17.40
CA GLU A 77 -22.48 -6.47 18.73
C GLU A 77 -21.29 -6.83 19.63
N GLU A 78 -20.81 -8.06 19.56
CA GLU A 78 -19.62 -8.52 20.31
C GLU A 78 -18.38 -7.66 19.98
N LYS A 79 -18.03 -7.51 18.71
CA LYS A 79 -16.86 -6.73 18.29
C LYS A 79 -17.02 -5.25 18.60
N ALA A 80 -18.23 -4.71 18.42
CA ALA A 80 -18.51 -3.33 18.76
C ALA A 80 -18.36 -3.06 20.27
N ASN A 81 -18.79 -3.99 21.12
CA ASN A 81 -18.60 -3.90 22.58
C ASN A 81 -17.14 -4.05 23.01
N ILE A 82 -16.37 -4.94 22.38
CA ILE A 82 -14.92 -5.07 22.63
C ILE A 82 -14.20 -3.75 22.33
N ILE A 83 -14.50 -3.14 21.19
CA ILE A 83 -13.89 -1.87 20.80
C ILE A 83 -14.35 -0.74 21.73
N ALA A 84 -15.64 -0.60 21.97
CA ALA A 84 -16.19 0.42 22.86
C ALA A 84 -15.59 0.34 24.27
N LEU A 85 -15.37 -0.87 24.80
CA LEU A 85 -14.74 -1.09 26.10
C LEU A 85 -13.28 -0.61 26.13
N ALA A 86 -12.52 -0.79 25.04
CA ALA A 86 -11.16 -0.27 24.95
C ALA A 86 -11.16 1.27 24.88
N LEU A 87 -12.04 1.85 24.07
CA LEU A 87 -12.16 3.30 23.90
C LEU A 87 -12.61 4.00 25.18
N ALA A 88 -13.43 3.36 26.02
CA ALA A 88 -13.85 3.91 27.30
C ALA A 88 -12.69 4.09 28.31
N GLN A 89 -11.56 3.42 28.09
CA GLN A 89 -10.41 3.41 29.01
C GLN A 89 -9.30 4.40 28.65
N ILE A 90 -9.44 5.13 27.54
CA ILE A 90 -8.51 6.20 27.16
C ILE A 90 -9.06 7.57 27.58
N PRO A 91 -8.20 8.52 27.98
CA PRO A 91 -8.64 9.85 28.41
C PRO A 91 -9.06 10.75 27.23
N GLN A 92 -8.69 10.40 26.01
CA GLN A 92 -9.08 11.14 24.80
C GLN A 92 -10.60 11.08 24.57
N LYS A 93 -11.14 12.14 23.95
CA LYS A 93 -12.46 12.03 23.32
C LYS A 93 -12.36 11.26 22.01
N VAL A 94 -13.37 10.46 21.70
CA VAL A 94 -13.37 9.62 20.50
C VAL A 94 -14.54 9.98 19.61
N LEU A 95 -14.24 10.30 18.36
CA LEU A 95 -15.24 10.50 17.31
C LEU A 95 -15.27 9.23 16.45
N TRP A 96 -16.30 8.41 16.67
CA TRP A 96 -16.42 7.13 16.01
C TRP A 96 -17.53 7.15 14.98
N ARG A 97 -17.14 7.03 13.70
CA ARG A 97 -18.09 6.80 12.63
C ARG A 97 -18.64 5.36 12.70
N TYR A 98 -19.91 5.22 13.04
CA TYR A 98 -20.55 3.93 13.26
C TYR A 98 -22.07 4.04 13.11
N GLY A 99 -22.65 3.26 12.20
CA GLY A 99 -24.10 3.21 11.95
C GLY A 99 -24.76 1.93 12.45
N GLY A 100 -24.10 1.18 13.34
CA GLY A 100 -24.66 -0.01 13.97
C GLY A 100 -25.41 0.30 15.27
N LYS A 101 -25.91 -0.75 15.93
CA LYS A 101 -26.53 -0.63 17.26
C LYS A 101 -25.51 -0.11 18.27
N LYS A 102 -25.86 0.93 19.02
CA LYS A 102 -25.02 1.51 20.07
C LYS A 102 -24.46 0.41 20.99
N PRO A 103 -23.12 0.29 21.15
CA PRO A 103 -22.52 -0.68 22.06
C PRO A 103 -22.96 -0.43 23.51
N ALA A 104 -23.19 -1.50 24.26
CA ALA A 104 -23.56 -1.43 25.68
C ALA A 104 -22.40 -0.92 26.55
N THR A 105 -21.16 -1.15 26.13
CA THR A 105 -19.92 -0.74 26.81
C THR A 105 -19.39 0.62 26.35
N LEU A 106 -20.20 1.43 25.64
CA LEU A 106 -19.78 2.74 25.14
C LEU A 106 -19.54 3.73 26.30
N GLY A 107 -18.29 4.19 26.44
CA GLY A 107 -17.92 5.19 27.43
C GLY A 107 -18.38 6.61 27.08
N ASN A 108 -18.50 7.47 28.11
CA ASN A 108 -18.93 8.87 27.98
C ASN A 108 -17.95 9.76 27.18
N ASN A 109 -16.72 9.28 26.96
CA ASN A 109 -15.71 9.96 26.15
C ASN A 109 -15.89 9.70 24.64
N THR A 110 -16.78 8.79 24.22
CA THR A 110 -16.96 8.42 22.82
C THR A 110 -18.32 8.89 22.30
N ARG A 111 -18.32 9.58 21.15
CA ARG A 111 -19.55 9.92 20.40
C ARG A 111 -19.60 9.14 19.09
N LEU A 112 -20.78 8.63 18.78
CA LEU A 112 -21.07 7.91 17.54
C LEU A 112 -21.65 8.87 16.51
N TYR A 113 -21.24 8.72 15.26
CA TYR A 113 -21.69 9.52 14.13
C TYR A 113 -21.98 8.62 12.93
N ASP A 114 -23.05 8.88 12.18
CA ASP A 114 -23.27 8.23 10.88
C ASP A 114 -22.21 8.65 9.85
N TRP A 115 -21.78 9.91 9.95
CA TRP A 115 -20.78 10.53 9.09
C TRP A 115 -19.91 11.51 9.86
N ILE A 116 -18.63 11.56 9.52
CA ILE A 116 -17.66 12.52 10.07
C ILE A 116 -16.90 13.23 8.95
N PRO A 117 -16.57 14.52 9.10
CA PRO A 117 -15.65 15.21 8.19
C PRO A 117 -14.21 14.74 8.46
N GLN A 118 -13.87 13.52 8.01
CA GLN A 118 -12.64 12.80 8.39
C GLN A 118 -11.37 13.61 8.11
N ASN A 119 -11.23 14.19 6.92
CA ASN A 119 -10.09 15.05 6.57
C ASN A 119 -9.92 16.21 7.57
N ASP A 120 -11.01 16.87 7.93
CA ASP A 120 -10.99 18.05 8.78
C ASP A 120 -10.68 17.68 10.24
N LEU A 121 -11.22 16.57 10.72
CA LEU A 121 -10.87 16.00 12.01
C LEU A 121 -9.40 15.58 12.07
N LEU A 122 -8.88 14.92 11.04
CA LEU A 122 -7.48 14.51 10.99
C LEU A 122 -6.53 15.71 10.97
N GLY A 123 -6.91 16.82 10.31
CA GLY A 123 -6.15 18.06 10.34
C GLY A 123 -6.40 18.95 11.56
N HIS A 124 -7.25 18.54 12.49
CA HIS A 124 -7.51 19.32 13.71
C HIS A 124 -6.31 19.21 14.69
N PRO A 125 -5.83 20.32 15.29
CA PRO A 125 -4.64 20.32 16.16
C PRO A 125 -4.73 19.38 17.38
N LYS A 126 -5.93 19.07 17.84
CA LYS A 126 -6.17 18.14 18.96
C LYS A 126 -6.13 16.66 18.59
N THR A 127 -6.05 16.32 17.30
CA THR A 127 -6.08 14.91 16.88
C THR A 127 -4.75 14.23 17.17
N LYS A 128 -4.82 13.13 17.93
CA LYS A 128 -3.66 12.37 18.40
C LYS A 128 -3.43 11.10 17.60
N ALA A 129 -4.49 10.40 17.23
CA ALA A 129 -4.40 9.14 16.51
C ALA A 129 -5.64 8.88 15.64
N PHE A 130 -5.46 8.02 14.64
CA PHE A 130 -6.52 7.56 13.76
C PHE A 130 -6.67 6.03 13.82
N ILE A 131 -7.84 5.55 14.22
CA ILE A 131 -8.19 4.13 14.08
C ILE A 131 -8.82 3.94 12.70
N THR A 132 -8.22 3.08 11.88
CA THR A 132 -8.59 2.93 10.47
C THR A 132 -8.57 1.49 10.00
N HIS A 133 -9.47 1.15 9.09
CA HIS A 133 -9.41 -0.09 8.34
C HIS A 133 -8.22 -0.19 7.36
N GLY A 134 -7.45 0.88 7.12
CA GLY A 134 -6.31 0.84 6.19
C GLY A 134 -6.66 1.05 4.71
N GLY A 135 -7.83 1.59 4.40
CA GLY A 135 -8.14 2.04 3.04
C GLY A 135 -7.25 3.21 2.62
N THR A 136 -6.72 3.17 1.39
CA THR A 136 -5.72 4.11 0.86
C THR A 136 -6.09 5.59 1.06
N ASN A 137 -7.36 5.96 0.87
CA ASN A 137 -7.79 7.35 1.04
C ASN A 137 -7.60 7.85 2.48
N GLY A 138 -8.00 7.06 3.47
CA GLY A 138 -7.85 7.42 4.88
C GLY A 138 -6.37 7.45 5.30
N ILE A 139 -5.55 6.56 4.74
CA ILE A 139 -4.10 6.57 4.97
C ILE A 139 -3.49 7.88 4.47
N TYR A 140 -3.81 8.31 3.24
CA TYR A 140 -3.28 9.57 2.74
C TYR A 140 -3.77 10.79 3.50
N GLU A 141 -5.02 10.82 3.98
CA GLU A 141 -5.46 11.91 4.86
C GLU A 141 -4.66 11.91 6.17
N ALA A 142 -4.38 10.74 6.75
CA ALA A 142 -3.54 10.63 7.94
C ALA A 142 -2.09 11.06 7.68
N ILE A 143 -1.48 10.64 6.56
CA ILE A 143 -0.14 11.08 6.16
C ILE A 143 -0.13 12.59 5.92
N TYR A 144 -1.08 13.13 5.16
CA TYR A 144 -1.18 14.55 4.84
C TYR A 144 -1.19 15.41 6.10
N HIS A 145 -1.93 15.01 7.13
CA HIS A 145 -2.03 15.72 8.42
C HIS A 145 -1.03 15.24 9.49
N GLY A 146 -0.16 14.27 9.15
CA GLY A 146 0.86 13.73 10.05
C GLY A 146 0.29 13.03 11.29
N ILE A 147 -0.81 12.30 11.15
CA ILE A 147 -1.49 11.58 12.23
C ILE A 147 -1.06 10.10 12.23
N PRO A 148 -0.51 9.57 13.33
CA PRO A 148 -0.21 8.15 13.42
C PRO A 148 -1.48 7.32 13.63
N MET A 149 -1.41 6.02 13.36
CA MET A 149 -2.62 5.20 13.22
C MET A 149 -2.60 3.89 14.01
N VAL A 150 -3.80 3.39 14.32
CA VAL A 150 -4.02 1.98 14.65
C VAL A 150 -4.82 1.36 13.51
N GLY A 151 -4.20 0.44 12.77
CA GLY A 151 -4.78 -0.29 11.67
C GLY A 151 -5.62 -1.47 12.15
N VAL A 152 -6.84 -1.59 11.63
CA VAL A 152 -7.78 -2.69 11.87
C VAL A 152 -8.22 -3.25 10.51
N PRO A 153 -7.32 -3.91 9.77
CA PRO A 153 -7.58 -4.31 8.39
C PRO A 153 -8.70 -5.35 8.30
N MET A 154 -9.52 -5.24 7.25
CA MET A 154 -10.71 -6.07 7.06
C MET A 154 -10.61 -6.96 5.82
N PHE A 155 -10.24 -6.39 4.66
CA PHE A 155 -10.26 -7.09 3.38
C PHE A 155 -9.43 -6.40 2.28
N VAL A 156 -9.23 -7.10 1.16
CA VAL A 156 -8.57 -6.61 -0.06
C VAL A 156 -7.13 -6.18 0.24
N ASP A 157 -6.78 -4.93 -0.04
CA ASP A 157 -5.43 -4.36 0.05
C ASP A 157 -5.13 -3.78 1.44
N GLN A 158 -6.13 -3.73 2.32
CA GLN A 158 -6.01 -3.12 3.65
C GLN A 158 -4.89 -3.72 4.52
N PRO A 159 -4.72 -5.06 4.63
CA PRO A 159 -3.62 -5.61 5.43
C PRO A 159 -2.25 -5.16 4.91
N ASP A 160 -2.06 -5.17 3.59
CA ASP A 160 -0.82 -4.74 2.95
C ASP A 160 -0.56 -3.25 3.18
N ASN A 161 -1.60 -2.43 3.04
CA ASN A 161 -1.52 -0.99 3.30
C ASN A 161 -1.11 -0.68 4.75
N ILE A 162 -1.66 -1.41 5.74
CA ILE A 162 -1.26 -1.26 7.14
C ILE A 162 0.17 -1.76 7.36
N ALA A 163 0.59 -2.86 6.72
CA ALA A 163 1.97 -3.35 6.80
C ALA A 163 2.99 -2.28 6.33
N HIS A 164 2.70 -1.54 5.26
CA HIS A 164 3.51 -0.41 4.81
C HIS A 164 3.65 0.68 5.89
N MET A 165 2.54 1.06 6.53
CA MET A 165 2.55 2.08 7.59
C MET A 165 3.26 1.62 8.86
N LYS A 166 3.14 0.34 9.23
CA LYS A 166 3.91 -0.27 10.32
C LYS A 166 5.41 -0.26 10.02
N ALA A 167 5.81 -0.66 8.81
CA ALA A 167 7.22 -0.67 8.40
C ALA A 167 7.84 0.73 8.43
N LYS A 168 7.03 1.78 8.26
CA LYS A 168 7.44 3.18 8.40
C LYS A 168 7.36 3.71 9.84
N GLY A 169 6.96 2.88 10.80
CA GLY A 169 6.87 3.23 12.22
C GLY A 169 5.77 4.26 12.51
N ALA A 170 4.74 4.36 11.67
CA ALA A 170 3.65 5.33 11.80
C ALA A 170 2.29 4.66 12.12
N ALA A 171 2.26 3.33 12.26
CA ALA A 171 1.07 2.61 12.65
C ALA A 171 1.36 1.36 13.49
N MET A 172 0.41 1.00 14.34
CA MET A 172 0.25 -0.36 14.86
C MET A 172 -0.87 -1.09 14.12
N GLU A 173 -0.92 -2.40 14.24
CA GLU A 173 -1.99 -3.22 13.65
C GLU A 173 -2.59 -4.11 14.71
N VAL A 174 -3.92 -4.22 14.69
CA VAL A 174 -4.69 -5.15 15.49
C VAL A 174 -5.61 -5.96 14.57
N ASN A 175 -5.75 -7.24 14.85
CA ASN A 175 -6.58 -8.13 14.05
C ASN A 175 -8.02 -8.10 14.59
N LEU A 176 -8.98 -7.62 13.81
CA LEU A 176 -10.38 -7.50 14.26
C LEU A 176 -10.95 -8.83 14.79
N ASN A 177 -10.59 -9.95 14.18
CA ASN A 177 -11.17 -11.26 14.50
C ASN A 177 -10.65 -11.80 15.84
N THR A 178 -9.40 -11.52 16.20
CA THR A 178 -8.76 -12.09 17.40
C THR A 178 -8.50 -11.09 18.50
N MET A 179 -8.55 -9.77 18.22
CA MET A 179 -8.22 -8.75 19.20
C MET A 179 -9.18 -8.77 20.39
N THR A 180 -8.60 -8.53 21.56
CA THR A 180 -9.29 -8.21 22.80
C THR A 180 -9.38 -6.68 22.98
N SER A 181 -10.11 -6.24 23.99
CA SER A 181 -10.15 -4.81 24.35
C SER A 181 -8.78 -4.32 24.82
N ALA A 182 -8.00 -5.18 25.47
CA ALA A 182 -6.65 -4.88 25.93
C ALA A 182 -5.68 -4.64 24.75
N ASP A 183 -5.80 -5.43 23.67
CA ASP A 183 -4.94 -5.27 22.50
C ASP A 183 -5.15 -3.92 21.82
N LEU A 184 -6.40 -3.51 21.62
CA LEU A 184 -6.72 -2.19 21.04
C LEU A 184 -6.31 -1.05 21.98
N LEU A 185 -6.55 -1.19 23.29
CA LEU A 185 -6.14 -0.20 24.29
C LEU A 185 -4.61 -0.02 24.30
N ASN A 186 -3.86 -1.11 24.28
CA ASN A 186 -2.40 -1.09 24.25
C ASN A 186 -1.91 -0.43 22.96
N ALA A 187 -2.44 -0.82 21.81
CA ALA A 187 -2.07 -0.22 20.52
C ALA A 187 -2.32 1.30 20.50
N LEU A 188 -3.46 1.75 21.03
CA LEU A 188 -3.76 3.18 21.14
C LEU A 188 -2.81 3.91 22.08
N ARG A 189 -2.55 3.36 23.26
CA ARG A 189 -1.61 3.96 24.23
C ARG A 189 -0.21 4.07 23.65
N THR A 190 0.27 3.02 22.97
CA THR A 190 1.57 3.02 22.30
C THR A 190 1.63 4.10 21.23
N VAL A 191 0.68 4.13 20.28
CA VAL A 191 0.68 5.10 19.18
C VAL A 191 0.56 6.55 19.66
N ILE A 192 -0.18 6.79 20.75
CA ILE A 192 -0.40 8.14 21.30
C ILE A 192 0.79 8.61 22.14
N ASN A 193 1.39 7.72 22.95
CA ASN A 193 2.36 8.11 23.98
C ASN A 193 3.82 7.93 23.54
N GLU A 194 4.12 7.03 22.60
CA GLU A 194 5.47 6.87 22.08
C GLU A 194 5.76 7.93 20.99
N PRO A 195 6.70 8.88 21.22
CA PRO A 195 6.90 10.02 20.31
C PRO A 195 7.28 9.61 18.89
N SER A 196 7.97 8.47 18.73
CA SER A 196 8.43 7.94 17.46
C SER A 196 7.31 7.79 16.43
N TYR A 197 6.10 7.40 16.84
CA TYR A 197 4.96 7.26 15.93
C TYR A 197 4.53 8.61 15.34
N LYS A 198 4.41 9.63 16.19
CA LYS A 198 4.05 10.98 15.74
C LYS A 198 5.18 11.60 14.90
N GLU A 199 6.43 11.43 15.30
CA GLU A 199 7.59 11.90 14.55
C GLU A 199 7.67 11.27 13.16
N ASN A 200 7.45 9.96 13.06
CA ASN A 200 7.40 9.24 11.80
C ASN A 200 6.23 9.71 10.93
N ALA A 201 5.02 9.85 11.48
CA ALA A 201 3.87 10.36 10.74
C ALA A 201 4.11 11.79 10.23
N MET A 202 4.70 12.68 11.04
CA MET A 202 5.09 14.04 10.62
C MET A 202 6.23 14.03 9.59
N ARG A 203 7.16 13.08 9.66
CA ARG A 203 8.18 12.89 8.61
C ARG A 203 7.52 12.51 7.28
N LEU A 204 6.58 11.57 7.28
CA LEU A 204 5.84 11.20 6.07
C LEU A 204 5.01 12.37 5.54
N SER A 205 4.36 13.14 6.41
CA SER A 205 3.65 14.37 6.04
C SER A 205 4.57 15.37 5.32
N ARG A 206 5.76 15.63 5.86
CA ARG A 206 6.73 16.52 5.22
C ARG A 206 7.12 16.05 3.82
N ILE A 207 7.41 14.75 3.66
CA ILE A 207 7.73 14.15 2.35
C ILE A 207 6.52 14.27 1.40
N HIS A 208 5.31 14.04 1.91
CA HIS A 208 4.09 14.13 1.13
C HIS A 208 3.84 15.54 0.59
N HIS A 209 4.10 16.57 1.38
CA HIS A 209 3.96 17.97 0.98
C HIS A 209 5.12 18.47 0.11
N ASP A 210 6.32 17.92 0.30
CA ASP A 210 7.53 18.31 -0.42
C ASP A 210 7.62 17.62 -1.80
N GLN A 211 6.72 18.05 -2.69
CA GLN A 211 6.66 17.58 -4.06
C GLN A 211 6.67 18.76 -5.04
N PRO A 212 7.34 18.64 -6.20
CA PRO A 212 7.43 19.73 -7.18
C PRO A 212 6.07 20.11 -7.79
N MET A 213 5.11 19.19 -7.77
CA MET A 213 3.76 19.39 -8.27
C MET A 213 2.79 18.63 -7.39
N LYS A 214 1.64 19.25 -7.07
CA LYS A 214 0.60 18.60 -6.27
C LYS A 214 0.06 17.36 -6.99
N PRO A 215 -0.36 16.31 -6.27
CA PRO A 215 -0.79 15.05 -6.89
C PRO A 215 -1.95 15.20 -7.89
N LEU A 216 -2.93 16.07 -7.59
CA LEU A 216 -4.05 16.35 -8.50
C LEU A 216 -3.58 17.05 -9.78
N ASP A 217 -2.72 18.06 -9.65
CA ASP A 217 -2.18 18.81 -10.80
C ASP A 217 -1.32 17.88 -11.69
N ARG A 218 -0.57 16.95 -11.09
CA ARG A 218 0.19 15.91 -11.80
C ARG A 218 -0.74 14.99 -12.60
N ALA A 219 -1.85 14.54 -12.00
CA ALA A 219 -2.84 13.72 -12.70
C ALA A 219 -3.43 14.47 -13.91
N VAL A 220 -3.82 15.73 -13.72
CA VAL A 220 -4.36 16.58 -14.79
C VAL A 220 -3.34 16.76 -15.90
N PHE A 221 -2.10 17.11 -15.54
CA PHE A 221 -1.01 17.30 -16.50
C PHE A 221 -0.83 16.08 -17.42
N TRP A 222 -0.78 14.87 -16.86
CA TRP A 222 -0.55 13.65 -17.64
C TRP A 222 -1.76 13.25 -18.49
N ILE A 223 -2.97 13.49 -18.01
CA ILE A 223 -4.19 13.31 -18.81
C ILE A 223 -4.14 14.24 -20.03
N GLU A 224 -3.86 15.52 -19.81
CA GLU A 224 -3.73 16.49 -20.89
C GLU A 224 -2.56 16.19 -21.82
N PHE A 225 -1.44 15.70 -21.28
CA PHE A 225 -0.28 15.29 -22.07
C PHE A 225 -0.66 14.23 -23.11
N VAL A 226 -1.36 13.18 -22.69
CA VAL A 226 -1.83 12.12 -23.58
C VAL A 226 -2.79 12.68 -24.63
N MET A 227 -3.71 13.57 -24.24
CA MET A 227 -4.64 14.21 -25.16
C MET A 227 -3.92 15.08 -26.21
N ARG A 228 -3.00 15.95 -25.77
CA ARG A 228 -2.21 16.86 -26.64
C ARG A 228 -1.40 16.10 -27.68
N HIS A 229 -0.80 14.97 -27.30
CA HIS A 229 0.08 14.18 -28.16
C HIS A 229 -0.61 13.00 -28.85
N LYS A 230 -1.92 12.84 -28.66
CA LYS A 230 -2.72 11.72 -29.22
C LYS A 230 -2.16 10.35 -28.83
N GLY A 231 -1.71 10.21 -27.58
CA GLY A 231 -1.08 9.01 -27.03
C GLY A 231 0.26 9.29 -26.35
N ALA A 232 0.88 8.24 -25.80
CA ALA A 232 2.18 8.26 -25.14
C ALA A 232 3.01 6.99 -25.45
N LYS A 233 2.89 6.46 -26.67
CA LYS A 233 3.50 5.18 -27.06
C LYS A 233 5.01 5.08 -26.81
N HIS A 234 5.72 6.20 -26.89
CA HIS A 234 7.17 6.28 -26.63
C HIS A 234 7.55 6.05 -25.16
N LEU A 235 6.59 6.17 -24.23
CA LEU A 235 6.77 5.87 -22.81
C LEU A 235 6.40 4.43 -22.45
N ARG A 236 5.77 3.68 -23.37
CA ARG A 236 5.34 2.31 -23.16
C ARG A 236 6.51 1.34 -23.41
N PRO A 237 6.68 0.31 -22.57
CA PRO A 237 7.70 -0.69 -22.83
C PRO A 237 7.35 -1.55 -24.05
N ALA A 238 8.37 -1.90 -24.84
CA ALA A 238 8.22 -2.82 -25.98
C ALA A 238 7.74 -4.22 -25.55
N ALA A 239 7.92 -4.58 -24.28
CA ALA A 239 7.48 -5.85 -23.69
C ALA A 239 5.99 -6.16 -23.91
N HIS A 240 5.13 -5.14 -24.01
CA HIS A 240 3.70 -5.34 -24.30
C HIS A 240 3.40 -5.87 -25.70
N ASN A 241 4.37 -5.81 -26.61
CA ASN A 241 4.23 -6.30 -27.99
C ASN A 241 4.94 -7.65 -28.20
N LEU A 242 5.60 -8.19 -27.16
CA LEU A 242 6.31 -9.47 -27.26
C LEU A 242 5.35 -10.64 -27.15
N THR A 243 5.61 -11.70 -27.92
CA THR A 243 4.95 -12.99 -27.70
C THR A 243 5.41 -13.60 -26.38
N TRP A 244 4.62 -14.52 -25.82
CA TRP A 244 4.98 -15.21 -24.58
C TRP A 244 6.36 -15.91 -24.66
N ILE A 245 6.70 -16.47 -25.82
CA ILE A 245 8.00 -17.12 -26.10
C ILE A 245 9.14 -16.11 -26.00
N GLN A 246 9.01 -14.96 -26.67
CA GLN A 246 10.03 -13.90 -26.66
C GLN A 246 10.17 -13.26 -25.28
N TYR A 247 9.04 -13.00 -24.60
CA TYR A 247 9.05 -12.42 -23.27
C TYR A 247 9.83 -13.28 -22.27
N HIS A 248 9.72 -14.60 -22.36
CA HIS A 248 10.46 -15.55 -21.51
C HIS A 248 11.79 -16.03 -22.14
N SER A 249 12.18 -15.46 -23.29
CA SER A 249 13.42 -15.79 -24.01
C SER A 249 13.61 -17.30 -24.28
N LEU A 250 12.52 -18.04 -24.48
CA LEU A 250 12.59 -19.51 -24.62
C LEU A 250 13.28 -19.94 -25.91
N ASP A 251 13.15 -19.12 -26.96
CA ASP A 251 13.87 -19.26 -28.22
C ASP A 251 15.39 -19.12 -28.02
N VAL A 252 15.82 -18.09 -27.28
CA VAL A 252 17.23 -17.86 -26.93
C VAL A 252 17.78 -18.99 -26.06
N ILE A 253 17.04 -19.39 -25.02
CA ILE A 253 17.43 -20.49 -24.12
C ILE A 253 17.56 -21.79 -24.93
N GLY A 254 16.59 -22.10 -25.79
CA GLY A 254 16.63 -23.28 -26.65
C GLY A 254 17.85 -23.28 -27.59
N PHE A 255 18.15 -22.13 -28.20
CA PHE A 255 19.33 -21.97 -29.05
C PHE A 255 20.65 -22.18 -28.27
N LEU A 256 20.78 -21.60 -27.07
CA LEU A 256 21.97 -21.76 -26.23
C LEU A 256 22.14 -23.23 -25.79
N LEU A 257 21.06 -23.91 -25.41
CA LEU A 257 21.10 -25.34 -25.07
C LEU A 257 21.55 -26.19 -26.27
N ALA A 258 21.09 -25.88 -27.48
CA ALA A 258 21.53 -26.56 -28.70
C ALA A 258 23.03 -26.35 -28.99
N CYS A 259 23.56 -25.13 -28.76
CA CYS A 259 24.98 -24.85 -28.88
C CYS A 259 25.81 -25.68 -27.89
N VAL A 260 25.40 -25.70 -26.62
CA VAL A 260 26.07 -26.47 -25.57
C VAL A 260 26.04 -27.97 -25.88
N ALA A 261 24.89 -28.52 -26.27
CA ALA A 261 24.76 -29.91 -26.66
C ALA A 261 25.69 -30.25 -27.85
N THR A 262 25.77 -29.37 -28.85
CA THR A 262 26.66 -29.54 -30.01
C THR A 262 28.13 -29.56 -29.58
N CYS A 263 28.56 -28.63 -28.73
CA CYS A 263 29.92 -28.62 -28.18
C CYS A 263 30.23 -29.91 -27.40
N ILE A 264 29.31 -30.37 -26.54
CA ILE A 264 29.48 -31.63 -25.80
C ILE A 264 29.62 -32.81 -26.76
N ILE A 265 28.76 -32.91 -27.79
CA ILE A 265 28.83 -33.97 -28.80
C ILE A 265 30.17 -33.93 -29.56
N LEU A 266 30.64 -32.75 -29.94
CA LEU A 266 31.93 -32.57 -30.62
C LEU A 266 33.09 -33.01 -29.72
N VAL A 267 33.13 -32.57 -28.46
CA VAL A 267 34.15 -32.98 -27.48
C VAL A 267 34.12 -34.50 -27.27
N MET A 268 32.94 -35.09 -27.07
CA MET A 268 32.81 -36.55 -26.93
C MET A 268 33.35 -37.28 -28.17
N LYS A 269 33.01 -36.82 -29.38
CA LYS A 269 33.53 -37.40 -30.62
C LYS A 269 35.05 -37.24 -30.75
N CYS A 270 35.62 -36.09 -30.40
CA CYS A 270 37.07 -35.86 -30.39
C CYS A 270 37.79 -36.75 -29.37
N CYS A 271 37.25 -36.90 -28.17
CA CYS A 271 37.77 -37.80 -27.14
C CYS A 271 37.73 -39.26 -27.58
N LEU A 272 36.58 -39.72 -28.12
CA LEU A 272 36.43 -41.09 -28.63
C LEU A 272 37.39 -41.35 -29.80
N PHE A 273 37.51 -40.42 -30.74
CA PHE A 273 38.44 -40.54 -31.86
C PHE A 273 39.90 -40.62 -31.39
N SER A 274 40.29 -39.78 -30.43
CA SER A 274 41.63 -39.82 -29.82
C SER A 274 41.88 -41.15 -29.11
N CYS A 275 40.95 -41.63 -28.29
CA CYS A 275 41.04 -42.93 -27.63
C CYS A 275 41.15 -44.10 -28.62
N GLN A 276 40.39 -44.08 -29.72
CA GLN A 276 40.50 -45.10 -30.78
C GLN A 276 41.84 -45.06 -31.51
N LYS A 277 42.39 -43.87 -31.77
CA LYS A 277 43.68 -43.70 -32.44
C LYS A 277 44.82 -44.21 -31.53
N PHE A 278 44.84 -43.84 -30.26
CA PHE A 278 45.82 -44.34 -29.28
C PHE A 278 45.67 -45.85 -28.99
N GLY A 279 44.45 -46.38 -28.97
CA GLY A 279 44.18 -47.82 -28.83
C GLY A 279 44.69 -48.63 -30.03
N LYS A 280 44.51 -48.14 -31.27
CA LYS A 280 45.06 -48.77 -32.48
C LYS A 280 46.59 -48.71 -32.52
N THR A 281 47.21 -47.61 -32.09
CA THR A 281 48.68 -47.48 -32.01
C THR A 281 49.29 -48.45 -30.99
N LYS A 282 48.67 -48.63 -29.81
CA LYS A 282 49.08 -49.65 -28.81
C LYS A 282 48.95 -51.09 -29.34
N ARG A 283 47.95 -51.36 -30.17
CA ARG A 283 47.69 -52.71 -30.74
C ARG A 283 48.65 -53.06 -31.89
N LYS A 284 49.14 -52.06 -32.63
CA LYS A 284 50.22 -52.22 -33.62
C LYS A 284 51.57 -52.52 -32.95
N LYS A 285 51.90 -51.82 -31.85
CA LYS A 285 53.15 -52.00 -31.09
C LYS A 285 53.27 -53.32 -30.30
N LYS A 286 52.22 -54.15 -30.28
CA LYS A 286 52.17 -55.47 -29.62
C LYS A 286 52.24 -56.65 -30.60
N ARG A 287 52.31 -56.36 -31.91
CA ARG A 287 52.33 -57.35 -33.00
C ARG A 287 53.66 -57.36 -33.78
N ASP A 288 54.60 -56.52 -33.37
CA ASP A 288 56.03 -56.59 -33.70
C ASP A 288 56.77 -57.15 -32.47
#